data_AF-A0A957CK71-F1
#
_entry.id   AF-A0A957CK71-F1
#
_cell.length_a   1.000
_cell.length_b   1.000
_cell.length_c   1.000
_cell.angle_alpha   90.00
_cell.angle_beta   90.00
_cell.angle_gamma   90.00
#
_symmetry.space_group_name_H-M   'P 1'
#
loop_
_entity.id
_entity.type
_entity.pdbx_description
1 polymer ?
#
loop_
_entity_poly.entity_id
_entity_poly.type
_entity_poly.pdbx_seq_one_letter_code
_entity_poly.pdbx_strand_id
1 'polypeptide(L)'
;ASENGLQSANGVGKRPFHVVAYDFGIKRNILRLLAARGCHVTVVPAETTAEEVMRLQPDGIFLSNGPGDPAAVTYAIKSINQLLGKKPLFGICLGHQLLGLAL
;
A
#
# COMPACT_ATOMS: atom_id res chain seq x y z
N ALA A 1 -29.28 -32.73 17.89
CA ALA A 1 -29.30 -32.22 16.51
C ALA A 1 -28.41 -31.00 16.46
N SER A 2 -27.40 -31.05 15.60
CA SER A 2 -26.28 -30.13 15.55
C SER A 2 -26.63 -28.85 14.78
N GLU A 3 -26.25 -27.68 15.30
CA GLU A 3 -26.13 -26.46 14.49
C GLU A 3 -24.71 -25.93 14.61
N ASN A 4 -23.88 -26.40 13.68
CA ASN A 4 -22.59 -25.83 13.32
C ASN A 4 -22.84 -25.05 12.03
N GLY A 5 -22.56 -23.75 11.97
CA GLY A 5 -22.80 -23.02 10.72
C GLY A 5 -22.55 -21.52 10.74
N LEU A 6 -21.29 -21.10 10.89
CA LEU A 6 -20.65 -20.15 9.95
C LEU A 6 -19.14 -20.07 10.21
N GLN A 7 -18.40 -21.10 9.79
CA GLN A 7 -16.95 -20.99 9.63
C GLN A 7 -16.70 -20.22 8.32
N SER A 8 -16.22 -18.98 8.44
CA SER A 8 -15.72 -18.23 7.29
C SER A 8 -14.55 -18.98 6.66
N ALA A 9 -14.62 -19.15 5.34
CA ALA A 9 -13.74 -19.98 4.53
C ALA A 9 -12.27 -19.50 4.55
N ASN A 10 -11.53 -19.79 5.61
CA ASN A 10 -10.08 -19.78 5.57
C ASN A 10 -9.60 -21.14 5.05
N GLY A 11 -9.48 -21.22 3.72
CA GLY A 11 -8.77 -22.30 3.06
C GLY A 11 -7.33 -22.39 3.57
N VAL A 12 -6.88 -23.62 3.75
CA VAL A 12 -5.52 -23.98 4.17
C VAL A 12 -4.45 -23.22 3.34
N GLY A 13 -3.61 -22.41 3.99
CA GLY A 13 -2.22 -22.20 3.57
C GLY A 13 -1.79 -20.92 2.82
N LYS A 14 -2.61 -19.89 2.62
CA LYS A 14 -2.14 -18.63 1.98
C LYS A 14 -1.72 -17.59 3.03
N ARG A 15 -0.44 -17.21 3.05
CA ARG A 15 0.05 -16.07 3.86
C ARG A 15 -0.64 -14.77 3.43
N PRO A 16 -0.91 -13.83 4.36
CA PRO A 16 -1.41 -12.51 4.01
C PRO A 16 -0.50 -11.83 2.98
N PHE A 17 -1.09 -11.07 2.05
CA PHE A 17 -0.32 -10.27 1.09
C PHE A 17 0.43 -9.17 1.84
N HIS A 18 1.72 -9.06 1.61
CA HIS A 18 2.51 -7.98 2.22
C HIS A 18 2.40 -6.72 1.38
N VAL A 19 1.75 -5.70 1.94
CA VAL A 19 1.61 -4.38 1.31
C VAL A 19 2.45 -3.37 2.05
N VAL A 20 3.34 -2.67 1.34
CA VAL A 20 4.06 -1.52 1.89
C VAL A 20 3.28 -0.25 1.52
N ALA A 21 2.90 0.54 2.53
CA ALA A 21 2.09 1.74 2.37
C ALA A 21 2.91 2.99 2.72
N TYR A 22 3.11 3.89 1.76
CA TYR A 22 3.67 5.22 2.04
C TYR A 22 2.65 6.05 2.83
N ASP A 23 3.07 6.63 3.95
CA ASP A 23 2.27 7.56 4.73
C ASP A 23 2.50 9.00 4.27
N PHE A 24 1.56 9.51 3.47
CA PHE A 24 1.50 10.93 3.10
C PHE A 24 0.49 11.70 3.95
N GLY A 25 -0.02 11.12 5.04
CA GLY A 25 -1.21 11.58 5.77
C GLY A 25 -2.36 10.57 5.71
N ILE A 26 -2.05 9.27 5.81
CA ILE A 26 -2.96 8.17 5.55
C ILE A 26 -4.15 8.15 6.51
N LYS A 27 -5.37 7.97 5.95
CA LYS A 27 -6.56 7.72 6.76
C LYS A 27 -6.53 6.30 7.31
N ARG A 28 -6.67 6.15 8.64
CA ARG A 28 -6.76 4.84 9.34
C ARG A 28 -7.77 3.86 8.75
N ASN A 29 -8.87 4.34 8.17
CA ASN A 29 -9.87 3.46 7.56
C ASN A 29 -9.33 2.71 6.34
N ILE A 30 -8.39 3.28 5.58
CA ILE A 30 -7.74 2.60 4.46
C ILE A 30 -6.97 1.38 4.95
N LEU A 31 -6.21 1.52 6.04
CA LEU A 31 -5.48 0.42 6.66
C LEU A 31 -6.42 -0.70 7.11
N ARG A 32 -7.56 -0.34 7.73
CA ARG A 32 -8.60 -1.31 8.12
C ARG A 32 -9.16 -2.07 6.91
N LEU A 33 -9.43 -1.38 5.81
CA LEU A 33 -9.98 -2.00 4.59
C LEU A 33 -8.97 -2.89 3.86
N LEU A 34 -7.67 -2.54 3.89
CA LEU A 34 -6.59 -3.39 3.38
C LEU A 34 -6.43 -4.65 4.24
N ALA A 35 -6.39 -4.51 5.57
CA ALA A 35 -6.31 -5.64 6.49
C ALA A 35 -7.50 -6.61 6.33
N ALA A 36 -8.72 -6.07 6.19
CA ALA A 36 -9.94 -6.88 5.95
C ALA A 36 -9.90 -7.65 4.62
N ARG A 37 -9.03 -7.28 3.67
CA ARG A 37 -8.81 -7.98 2.39
C ARG A 37 -7.61 -8.92 2.42
N GLY A 38 -7.10 -9.24 3.61
CA GLY A 38 -5.98 -10.16 3.79
C GLY A 38 -4.60 -9.54 3.50
N CYS A 39 -4.47 -8.21 3.61
CA CYS A 39 -3.17 -7.55 3.52
C CYS A 39 -2.52 -7.39 4.91
N HIS A 40 -1.30 -7.86 5.08
CA HIS A 40 -0.40 -7.41 6.14
C HIS A 40 0.27 -6.11 5.69
N VAL A 41 -0.05 -4.99 6.34
CA VAL A 41 0.41 -3.66 5.90
C VAL A 41 1.59 -3.18 6.74
N THR A 42 2.70 -2.87 6.09
CA THR A 42 3.82 -2.12 6.68
C THR A 42 3.72 -0.68 6.24
N VAL A 43 3.53 0.24 7.18
CA VAL A 43 3.49 1.69 6.89
C VAL A 43 4.90 2.25 6.96
N VAL A 44 5.28 3.03 5.96
CA VAL A 44 6.60 3.67 5.86
C VAL A 44 6.45 5.20 5.69
N PRO A 45 7.40 6.00 6.17
CA PRO A 45 7.41 7.45 5.93
C PRO A 45 7.32 7.84 4.45
N ALA A 46 6.82 9.04 4.17
CA ALA A 46 6.73 9.61 2.82
C ALA A 46 8.08 9.59 2.05
N GLU A 47 9.18 9.78 2.77
CA GLU A 47 10.54 9.93 2.23
C GLU A 47 11.28 8.60 2.05
N THR A 48 10.66 7.48 2.41
CA THR A 48 11.28 6.15 2.24
C THR A 48 11.66 5.93 0.77
N THR A 49 12.85 5.39 0.56
CA THR A 49 13.39 5.18 -0.78
C THR A 49 12.80 3.92 -1.43
N ALA A 50 12.80 3.87 -2.75
CA ALA A 50 12.39 2.68 -3.49
C ALA A 50 13.19 1.44 -3.08
N GLU A 51 14.50 1.60 -2.81
CA GLU A 51 15.37 0.52 -2.38
C GLU A 51 14.95 -0.04 -1.01
N GLU A 52 14.69 0.83 -0.03
CA GLU A 52 14.16 0.46 1.28
C GLU A 52 12.83 -0.29 1.18
N VAL A 53 11.91 0.20 0.34
CA VAL A 53 10.63 -0.47 0.11
C VAL A 53 10.84 -1.85 -0.49
N MET A 54 11.72 -2.00 -1.47
CA MET A 54 11.98 -3.30 -2.11
C MET A 54 12.69 -4.29 -1.18
N ARG A 55 13.52 -3.83 -0.24
CA ARG A 55 14.14 -4.67 0.80
C ARG A 55 13.11 -5.30 1.75
N LEU A 56 11.93 -4.68 1.89
CA LEU A 56 10.82 -5.26 2.64
C LEU A 56 10.11 -6.39 1.89
N GLN A 57 10.48 -6.69 0.64
CA GLN A 57 9.91 -7.75 -0.20
C GLN A 57 8.38 -7.68 -0.36
N PRO A 58 7.79 -6.52 -0.71
CA PRO A 58 6.34 -6.38 -0.83
C PRO A 58 5.76 -7.24 -1.95
N ASP A 59 4.52 -7.69 -1.75
CA ASP A 59 3.64 -8.20 -2.80
C ASP A 59 2.98 -7.07 -3.59
N GLY A 60 2.76 -5.91 -2.93
CA GLY A 60 2.22 -4.71 -3.55
C GLY A 60 2.59 -3.45 -2.78
N ILE A 61 2.47 -2.29 -3.43
CA ILE A 61 2.83 -1.00 -2.86
C ILE A 61 1.62 -0.07 -2.93
N PHE A 62 1.32 0.56 -1.80
CA PHE A 62 0.20 1.46 -1.65
C PHE A 62 0.68 2.91 -1.45
N LEU A 63 0.14 3.83 -2.24
CA LEU A 63 0.42 5.26 -2.19
C LEU A 63 -0.80 5.95 -1.57
N SER A 64 -0.67 6.40 -0.32
CA SER A 64 -1.82 6.88 0.45
C SER A 64 -2.32 8.26 0.04
N ASN A 65 -3.44 8.66 0.66
CA ASN A 65 -3.88 10.04 0.62
C ASN A 65 -2.96 10.94 1.46
N GLY A 66 -3.00 12.23 1.21
CA GLY A 66 -2.27 13.23 1.99
C GLY A 66 -2.72 14.66 1.69
N PRO A 67 -2.37 15.63 2.53
CA PRO A 67 -2.53 17.05 2.23
C PRO A 67 -1.40 17.56 1.33
N GLY A 68 -1.57 18.75 0.77
CA GLY A 68 -0.52 19.48 0.05
C GLY A 68 -0.55 19.34 -1.47
N ASP A 69 0.41 20.02 -2.11
CA ASP A 69 0.57 20.03 -3.57
C ASP A 69 1.47 18.87 -4.01
N PRO A 70 1.00 17.94 -4.86
CA PRO A 70 1.80 16.82 -5.37
C PRO A 70 3.09 17.25 -6.07
N ALA A 71 3.12 18.41 -6.72
CA ALA A 71 4.30 18.89 -7.44
C ALA A 71 5.46 19.24 -6.50
N ALA A 72 5.17 19.57 -5.24
CA ALA A 72 6.19 19.87 -4.23
C ALA A 72 6.84 18.61 -3.63
N VAL A 73 6.25 17.43 -3.83
CA VAL A 73 6.69 16.16 -3.21
C VAL A 73 7.65 15.39 -4.13
N THR A 74 8.70 16.07 -4.58
CA THR A 74 9.62 15.56 -5.62
C THR A 74 10.35 14.28 -5.22
N TYR A 75 10.65 14.10 -3.93
CA TYR A 75 11.25 12.87 -3.41
C TYR A 75 10.33 11.65 -3.62
N ALA A 76 9.02 11.82 -3.40
CA ALA A 76 8.06 10.72 -3.55
C ALA A 76 7.87 10.37 -5.02
N ILE A 77 7.82 11.36 -5.92
CA ILE A 77 7.76 11.14 -7.37
C ILE A 77 8.98 10.32 -7.83
N LYS A 78 10.19 10.68 -7.37
CA LYS A 78 11.42 9.94 -7.69
C LYS A 78 11.35 8.49 -7.19
N SER A 79 10.92 8.26 -5.94
CA SER A 79 10.76 6.90 -5.41
C SER A 79 9.71 6.10 -6.19
N ILE A 80 8.56 6.70 -6.51
CA ILE A 80 7.48 6.02 -7.25
C ILE A 80 7.94 5.64 -8.65
N ASN A 81 8.63 6.54 -9.37
CA ASN A 81 9.17 6.27 -10.70
C ASN A 81 10.10 5.05 -10.70
N GLN A 82 10.95 4.90 -9.68
CA GLN A 82 11.83 3.73 -9.53
C GLN A 82 11.08 2.42 -9.21
N LEU A 83 9.86 2.51 -8.68
CA LEU A 83 9.00 1.37 -8.34
C LEU A 83 8.07 0.95 -9.48
N LEU A 84 7.89 1.78 -10.51
CA LEU A 84 7.07 1.46 -11.69
C LEU A 84 7.55 0.15 -12.34
N GLY A 85 6.59 -0.73 -12.62
CA GLY A 85 6.86 -2.05 -13.22
C GLY A 85 7.53 -3.07 -12.30
N LYS A 86 7.88 -2.74 -11.06
CA LYS A 86 8.49 -3.69 -10.10
C LYS A 86 7.45 -4.50 -9.33
N LYS A 87 6.39 -3.82 -8.86
CA LYS A 87 5.28 -4.39 -8.09
C LYS A 87 3.98 -3.67 -8.44
N PRO A 88 2.81 -4.28 -8.20
CA PRO A 88 1.53 -3.57 -8.30
C PRO A 88 1.54 -2.32 -7.43
N LEU A 89 1.21 -1.19 -8.04
CA LEU A 89 1.08 0.11 -7.38
C LEU A 89 -0.39 0.51 -7.35
N PHE A 90 -0.87 0.94 -6.19
CA PHE A 90 -2.23 1.46 -6.03
C PHE A 90 -2.19 2.77 -5.26
N GLY A 91 -2.68 3.86 -5.89
CA GLY A 91 -2.70 5.19 -5.31
C GLY A 91 -4.10 5.73 -5.05
N ILE A 92 -4.27 6.45 -3.94
CA ILE A 92 -5.52 7.15 -3.59
C ILE A 92 -5.24 8.63 -3.36
N CYS A 93 -6.05 9.52 -3.96
CA CYS A 93 -5.95 10.97 -3.78
C CYS A 93 -4.54 11.47 -4.13
N LEU A 94 -3.77 11.98 -3.17
CA LEU A 94 -2.39 12.40 -3.40
C LEU A 94 -1.54 11.29 -4.03
N GLY A 95 -1.63 10.05 -3.54
CA GLY A 95 -0.90 8.91 -4.12
C GLY A 95 -1.27 8.62 -5.58
N HIS A 96 -2.50 8.91 -6.01
CA HIS A 96 -2.90 8.81 -7.43
C HIS A 96 -2.27 9.93 -8.26
N GLN A 97 -2.26 11.16 -7.74
CA GLN A 97 -1.64 12.31 -8.40
C GLN A 97 -0.13 12.11 -8.57
N LEU A 98 0.57 11.64 -7.53
CA LEU A 98 1.99 11.35 -7.57
C LEU A 98 2.32 10.23 -8.56
N LEU A 99 1.46 9.21 -8.67
CA LEU A 99 1.60 8.16 -9.68
C LEU A 99 1.47 8.74 -11.09
N GLY A 100 0.50 9.63 -11.32
CA GLY A 100 0.33 10.31 -12.61
C GLY A 100 1.51 11.20 -13.01
N LEU A 101 2.17 11.84 -12.04
CA LEU A 101 3.38 12.64 -12.28
C LEU A 101 4.64 11.79 -12.50
N ALA A 102 4.63 10.53 -12.07
CA ALA A 102 5.78 9.63 -12.19
C ALA A 102 5.79 8.80 -13.50
N LEU A 103 4.65 8.72 -14.20
CA LEU A 103 4.45 8.06 -15.48
C LEU A 103 4.89 8.94 -16.66
#